data_AF-A0AAU2SST3-F1
#
_entry.id   AF-A0AAU2SST3-F1
#
_cell.length_a   1.000
_cell.length_b   1.000
_cell.length_c   1.000
_cell.angle_alpha   90.00
_cell.angle_beta   90.00
_cell.angle_gamma   90.00
#
_symmetry.space_group_name_H-M   'P 1'
#
loop_
_entity.id
_entity.type
_entity.pdbx_description
1 polymer ?
#
loop_
_entity_poly.entity_id
_entity_poly.type
_entity_poly.pdbx_seq_one_letter_code
_entity_poly.pdbx_strand_id
1 'polypeptide(L)'
;MSVAVAAMSITGASAAQAESPTHGCPYPYVCFYVDEHAYDAGTPITKYRDVTSSYQTVRSRPHYHVVNTRNDDVAYLRLQDGNSICLPPNYETVLANAYSVTGIKISSSSTC
;
A
#
# COMPACT_ATOMS: atom_id res chain seq x y z
N MET A 1 5.49 -57.99 -1.20
CA MET A 1 5.70 -56.62 -0.71
C MET A 1 4.87 -55.70 -1.59
N SER A 2 3.80 -55.13 -1.06
CA SER A 2 2.85 -54.31 -1.82
C SER A 2 3.24 -52.84 -1.71
N VAL A 3 3.45 -52.17 -2.83
CA VAL A 3 3.77 -50.74 -2.89
C VAL A 3 2.45 -49.98 -3.08
N ALA A 4 2.07 -49.18 -2.10
CA ALA A 4 0.92 -48.28 -2.19
C ALA A 4 1.37 -46.95 -2.83
N VAL A 5 0.73 -46.57 -3.94
CA VAL A 5 0.94 -45.28 -4.61
C VAL A 5 -0.07 -44.28 -4.06
N ALA A 6 0.40 -43.30 -3.29
CA ALA A 6 -0.44 -42.19 -2.83
C ALA A 6 -0.64 -41.19 -3.98
N ALA A 7 -1.87 -41.10 -4.49
CA ALA A 7 -2.27 -40.07 -5.42
C ALA A 7 -2.35 -38.72 -4.69
N MET A 8 -1.43 -37.80 -4.98
CA MET A 8 -1.48 -36.44 -4.47
C MET A 8 -2.45 -35.63 -5.34
N SER A 9 -3.63 -35.33 -4.80
CA SER A 9 -4.61 -34.43 -5.41
C SER A 9 -4.02 -33.02 -5.50
N ILE A 10 -3.67 -32.59 -6.71
CA ILE A 10 -3.26 -31.20 -6.98
C ILE A 10 -4.54 -30.37 -7.02
N THR A 11 -4.95 -29.82 -5.87
CA THR A 11 -5.99 -28.78 -5.85
C THR A 11 -5.41 -27.55 -6.55
N GLY A 12 -5.78 -27.37 -7.82
CA GLY A 12 -5.45 -26.16 -8.57
C GLY A 12 -6.09 -24.96 -7.90
N ALA A 13 -5.26 -24.10 -7.29
CA ALA A 13 -5.71 -22.79 -6.84
C ALA A 13 -6.18 -22.00 -8.06
N SER A 14 -7.45 -21.59 -8.09
CA SER A 14 -7.97 -20.69 -9.11
C SER A 14 -7.07 -19.46 -9.19
N ALA A 15 -6.65 -19.09 -10.40
CA ALA A 15 -5.98 -17.82 -10.62
C ALA A 15 -6.92 -16.71 -10.14
N ALA A 16 -6.58 -16.05 -9.03
CA ALA A 16 -7.25 -14.83 -8.65
C ALA A 16 -7.03 -13.84 -9.80
N GLN A 17 -8.11 -13.40 -10.46
CA GLN A 17 -8.03 -12.29 -11.40
C GLN A 17 -7.56 -11.09 -10.59
N ALA A 18 -6.28 -10.75 -10.72
CA ALA A 18 -5.78 -9.48 -10.21
C ALA A 18 -6.56 -8.39 -10.95
N GLU A 19 -7.42 -7.68 -10.23
CA GLU A 19 -8.00 -6.44 -10.73
C GLU A 19 -6.86 -5.58 -11.26
N SER A 20 -7.08 -4.92 -12.39
CA SER A 20 -6.09 -4.00 -12.94
C SER A 20 -5.72 -3.01 -11.82
N PRO A 21 -4.42 -2.88 -11.47
CA PRO A 21 -4.00 -2.05 -10.36
C PRO A 21 -4.60 -0.65 -10.49
N THR A 22 -5.41 -0.23 -9.51
CA THR A 22 -5.96 1.13 -9.44
C THR A 22 -4.80 2.10 -9.56
N HIS A 23 -4.76 2.87 -10.66
CA HIS A 23 -3.68 3.82 -10.94
C HIS A 23 -2.27 3.21 -10.80
N GLY A 24 -2.07 1.96 -11.21
CA GLY A 24 -0.76 1.30 -11.10
C GLY A 24 -0.34 0.94 -9.67
N CYS A 25 -1.23 1.08 -8.68
CA CYS A 25 -1.07 0.61 -7.31
C CYS A 25 -1.79 -0.73 -7.10
N PRO A 26 -1.07 -1.86 -7.11
CA PRO A 26 -1.72 -3.16 -6.86
C PRO A 26 -2.02 -3.32 -5.37
N TYR A 27 -3.04 -4.12 -5.05
CA TYR A 27 -3.20 -4.65 -3.69
C TYR A 27 -2.01 -5.55 -3.32
N PRO A 28 -1.49 -5.53 -2.07
CA PRO A 28 -1.89 -4.72 -0.91
C PRO A 28 -0.90 -3.57 -0.65
N TYR A 29 -0.63 -2.71 -1.63
CA TYR A 29 0.37 -1.64 -1.49
C TYR A 29 -0.24 -0.30 -1.05
N VAL A 30 0.56 0.48 -0.32
CA VAL A 30 0.39 1.92 -0.18
C VAL A 30 1.33 2.61 -1.15
N CYS A 31 0.79 3.34 -2.12
CA CYS A 31 1.55 3.94 -3.20
C CYS A 31 1.61 5.46 -3.07
N PHE A 32 2.78 6.02 -3.41
CA PHE A 32 3.01 7.45 -3.43
C PHE A 32 3.26 7.90 -4.86
N TYR A 33 2.64 9.01 -5.24
CA TYR A 33 2.82 9.68 -6.52
C TYR A 33 3.29 11.11 -6.28
N VAL A 34 4.09 11.65 -7.20
CA VAL A 34 4.62 13.01 -7.08
C VAL A 34 3.55 14.08 -7.29
N ASP A 35 2.52 13.77 -8.07
CA ASP A 35 1.43 14.65 -8.45
C ASP A 35 0.25 13.85 -9.02
N GLU A 36 -0.83 14.56 -9.35
CA GLU A 36 -2.04 14.02 -9.98
C GLU A 36 -1.75 13.43 -11.36
N HIS A 37 -0.86 14.05 -12.16
CA HIS A 37 -0.50 13.52 -13.47
C HIS A 37 0.17 12.13 -13.36
N ALA A 38 1.06 11.93 -12.39
CA ALA A 38 1.66 10.62 -12.13
C ALA A 38 0.64 9.59 -11.64
N TYR A 39 -0.36 10.02 -10.87
CA TYR A 39 -1.48 9.18 -10.44
C TYR A 39 -2.33 8.72 -11.63
N ASP A 40 -2.75 9.64 -12.50
CA ASP A 40 -3.54 9.32 -13.70
C ASP A 40 -2.76 8.43 -14.67
N ALA A 41 -1.46 8.68 -14.84
CA ALA A 41 -0.56 7.85 -15.64
C ALA A 41 -0.27 6.47 -15.00
N GLY A 42 -0.68 6.25 -13.76
CA GLY A 42 -0.45 5.01 -13.02
C GLY A 42 1.02 4.72 -12.72
N THR A 43 1.79 5.77 -12.44
CA THR A 43 3.26 5.71 -12.25
C THR A 43 3.67 6.13 -10.83
N PRO A 44 3.40 5.28 -9.82
CA PRO A 44 3.82 5.57 -8.45
C PRO A 44 5.35 5.57 -8.34
N ILE A 45 5.88 6.54 -7.58
CA ILE A 45 7.32 6.69 -7.36
C ILE A 45 7.87 5.79 -6.26
N THR A 46 7.03 5.35 -5.33
CA THR A 46 7.38 4.37 -4.31
C THR A 46 6.13 3.64 -3.83
N LYS A 47 6.33 2.42 -3.32
CA LYS A 47 5.28 1.55 -2.81
C LYS A 47 5.74 0.91 -1.52
N TYR A 48 4.83 0.77 -0.56
CA TYR A 48 5.07 0.10 0.72
C TYR A 48 4.05 -1.02 0.91
N ARG A 49 4.50 -2.17 1.41
CA ARG A 49 3.65 -3.37 1.58
C ARG A 49 3.65 -3.91 3.01
N ASP A 50 4.76 -3.79 3.71
CA ASP A 50 4.94 -4.51 4.96
C ASP A 50 4.32 -3.76 6.13
N VAL A 51 3.57 -4.51 6.95
CA VAL A 51 3.07 -4.05 8.25
C VAL A 51 4.27 -3.90 9.17
N THR A 52 4.41 -2.73 9.82
CA THR A 52 5.56 -2.42 10.66
C THR A 52 5.16 -1.88 12.02
N SER A 53 5.94 -2.20 13.05
CA SER A 53 5.75 -1.65 14.40
C SER A 53 6.22 -0.18 14.50
N SER A 54 7.08 0.26 13.58
CA SER A 54 7.66 1.60 13.53
C SER A 54 7.56 2.22 12.13
N TYR A 55 7.82 3.53 12.05
CA TYR A 55 7.84 4.26 10.78
C TYR A 55 9.05 3.87 9.94
N GLN A 56 8.78 3.49 8.70
CA GLN A 56 9.76 3.39 7.62
C GLN A 56 10.00 4.79 7.05
N THR A 57 11.25 5.11 6.70
CA THR A 57 11.60 6.42 6.14
C THR A 57 11.00 6.61 4.75
N VAL A 58 10.38 7.76 4.54
CA VAL A 58 9.93 8.22 3.21
C VAL A 58 10.85 9.37 2.80
N ARG A 59 11.34 9.33 1.56
CA ARG A 59 12.13 10.44 1.01
C ARG A 59 11.23 11.65 0.81
N SER A 60 11.24 12.61 1.73
CA SER A 60 10.37 13.79 1.71
C SER A 60 10.38 14.54 0.37
N ARG A 61 9.20 15.03 -0.01
CA ARG A 61 8.89 15.84 -1.21
C ARG A 61 7.78 16.84 -0.86
N PRO A 62 7.69 17.98 -1.57
CA PRO A 62 6.71 19.02 -1.28
C PRO A 62 5.27 18.56 -1.48
N HIS A 63 5.02 17.61 -2.39
CA HIS A 63 3.67 17.17 -2.74
C HIS A 63 3.60 15.64 -2.84
N TYR A 64 2.46 15.09 -2.43
CA TYR A 64 2.15 13.67 -2.59
C TYR A 64 0.67 13.45 -2.89
N HIS A 65 0.38 12.54 -3.82
CA HIS A 65 -0.86 11.77 -3.80
C HIS A 65 -0.51 10.41 -3.19
N VAL A 66 -1.22 9.99 -2.14
CA VAL A 66 -1.00 8.69 -1.48
C VAL A 66 -2.27 7.85 -1.54
N VAL A 67 -2.14 6.60 -1.98
CA VAL A 67 -3.25 5.65 -2.13
C VAL A 67 -3.00 4.45 -1.23
N ASN A 68 -3.95 4.12 -0.36
CA ASN A 68 -3.95 2.88 0.41
C ASN A 68 -4.91 1.88 -0.22
N THR A 69 -4.38 0.89 -0.94
CA THR A 69 -5.21 -0.16 -1.58
C THR A 69 -5.60 -1.27 -0.62
N ARG A 70 -5.12 -1.26 0.62
CA ARG A 70 -5.39 -2.35 1.58
C ARG A 70 -6.83 -2.31 2.05
N ASN A 71 -7.37 -3.48 2.40
CA ASN A 71 -8.78 -3.66 2.75
C ASN A 71 -9.07 -3.54 4.25
N ASP A 72 -8.09 -3.87 5.08
CA ASP A 72 -8.21 -4.05 6.53
C ASP A 72 -7.05 -3.44 7.33
N ASP A 73 -6.16 -2.71 6.64
CA ASP A 73 -4.98 -2.10 7.24
C ASP A 73 -4.92 -0.60 6.95
N VAL A 74 -4.71 0.19 7.99
CA VAL A 74 -4.46 1.65 7.90
C VAL A 74 -3.00 1.95 7.61
N ALA A 75 -2.76 3.08 6.95
CA ALA A 75 -1.44 3.65 6.77
C ALA A 75 -1.31 4.96 7.55
N TYR A 76 -0.37 5.04 8.48
CA TYR A 76 -0.01 6.30 9.14
C TYR A 76 1.09 6.98 8.34
N LEU A 77 0.84 8.22 7.93
CA LEU A 77 1.78 9.10 7.24
C LEU A 77 2.33 10.11 8.22
N ARG A 78 3.61 10.00 8.58
CA ARG A 78 4.27 10.97 9.46
C ARG A 78 4.68 12.19 8.65
N LEU A 79 4.26 13.36 9.10
CA LEU A 79 4.57 14.65 8.50
C LEU A 79 5.90 15.21 9.04
N GLN A 80 6.38 16.30 8.46
CA GLN A 80 7.62 16.97 8.86
C GLN A 80 7.60 17.55 10.28
N ASP A 81 6.42 17.89 10.79
CA ASP A 81 6.20 18.46 12.12
C ASP A 81 6.08 17.38 13.22
N GLY A 82 6.16 16.10 12.83
CA GLY A 82 6.03 14.95 13.73
C GLY A 82 4.59 14.46 13.91
N ASN A 83 3.59 15.19 13.42
CA ASN A 83 2.21 14.74 13.42
C ASN A 83 2.01 13.59 12.42
N SER A 84 0.90 12.86 12.56
CA SER A 84 0.56 11.77 11.65
C SER A 84 -0.86 11.89 11.12
N ILE A 85 -1.01 11.68 9.82
CA ILE A 85 -2.30 11.47 9.17
C ILE A 85 -2.56 9.97 9.14
N CYS A 86 -3.74 9.54 9.57
CA CYS A 86 -4.19 8.18 9.36
C CYS A 86 -4.96 8.10 8.03
N LEU A 87 -4.49 7.25 7.13
CA LEU A 87 -5.13 6.96 5.86
C LEU A 87 -5.88 5.62 5.98
N PRO A 88 -7.23 5.64 5.94
CA PRO A 88 -8.04 4.43 6.07
C PRO A 88 -7.76 3.39 4.96
N PRO A 89 -8.23 2.14 5.13
CA PRO A 89 -8.27 1.16 4.06
C PRO A 89 -9.06 1.68 2.85
N ASN A 90 -8.63 1.31 1.64
CA ASN A 90 -9.25 1.69 0.36
C ASN A 90 -9.49 3.20 0.19
N TYR A 91 -8.59 4.03 0.75
CA TYR A 91 -8.71 5.48 0.72
C TYR A 91 -7.45 6.12 0.15
N GLU A 92 -7.61 7.33 -0.36
CA GLU A 92 -6.53 8.14 -0.91
C GLU A 92 -6.52 9.56 -0.33
N THR A 93 -5.37 10.22 -0.38
CA THR A 93 -5.22 11.59 0.11
C THR A 93 -4.20 12.34 -0.73
N VAL A 94 -4.43 13.65 -0.85
CA VAL A 94 -3.53 14.59 -1.53
C VAL A 94 -2.97 15.55 -0.48
N LEU A 95 -1.64 15.58 -0.39
CA LEU A 95 -0.89 16.45 0.51
C LEU A 95 -0.35 17.63 -0.28
N ALA A 96 -0.94 18.80 -0.07
CA ALA A 96 -0.52 20.05 -0.70
C ALA A 96 0.91 20.46 -0.29
N ASN A 97 1.50 21.36 -1.08
CA ASN A 97 2.93 21.79 -1.01
C ASN A 97 3.51 22.11 0.38
N ALA A 98 2.67 22.42 1.37
CA ALA A 98 3.09 22.71 2.74
C ALA A 98 3.37 21.46 3.58
N TYR A 99 2.92 20.27 3.15
CA TYR A 99 2.97 19.03 3.91
C TYR A 99 3.82 17.99 3.20
N SER A 100 4.94 17.63 3.80
CA SER A 100 5.83 16.57 3.34
C SER A 100 5.78 15.37 4.28
N VAL A 101 5.74 14.19 3.67
CA VAL A 101 5.78 12.92 4.40
C VAL A 101 7.22 12.52 4.65
N THR A 102 7.55 12.26 5.91
CA THR A 102 8.87 11.82 6.38
C THR A 102 8.90 10.34 6.74
N GLY A 103 7.74 9.71 6.93
CA GLY A 103 7.66 8.28 7.18
C GLY A 103 6.28 7.68 6.96
N ILE A 104 6.26 6.37 6.82
CA ILE A 104 5.03 5.56 6.73
C ILE A 104 5.09 4.39 7.72
N LYS A 105 3.97 4.12 8.37
CA LYS A 105 3.75 2.90 9.17
C LYS A 105 2.43 2.27 8.75
N ILE A 106 2.47 1.05 8.22
CA ILE A 106 1.27 0.27 7.94
C ILE A 106 0.95 -0.53 9.20
N SER A 107 -0.28 -0.45 9.68
CA SER A 107 -0.76 -1.09 10.90
C SER A 107 -1.91 -2.04 10.57
N SER A 108 -1.99 -3.17 11.27
CA SER A 108 -3.08 -4.14 11.12
C SER A 108 -4.43 -3.73 11.70
N SER A 109 -4.65 -2.41 11.86
CA SER A 109 -5.91 -1.86 12.33
C SER A 109 -6.77 -1.56 11.10
N SER A 110 -8.04 -1.95 11.14
CA SER A 110 -9.00 -1.67 10.07
C SER A 110 -9.59 -0.26 10.15
N THR A 111 -9.31 0.48 11.22
CA THR A 111 -9.84 1.83 11.43
C THR A 111 -8.76 2.81 11.88
N CYS A 112 -8.89 4.04 11.38
CA CYS A 112 -8.40 5.24 12.02
C CYS A 112 -9.36 5.60 13.17
#